data_AF-A0A1F1UVH7-F1
#
_entry.id   AF-A0A1F1UVH7-F1
#
_cell.length_a   1.000
_cell.length_b   1.000
_cell.length_c   1.000
_cell.angle_alpha   90.00
_cell.angle_beta   90.00
_cell.angle_gamma   90.00
#
_symmetry.space_group_name_H-M   'P 1'
#
loop_
_entity.id
_entity.type
_entity.pdbx_description
1 polymer ?
#
loop_
_entity_poly.entity_id
_entity_poly.type
_entity_poly.pdbx_seq_one_letter_code
_entity_poly.pdbx_strand_id
1 'polypeptide(L)'
;MLRECGYFRFTGYAYYFKQDDDFPPGTTFGQIVDLYKFDESVRKKFVEGLEMIEVWLRSQLSNRLGFYHPFAHRIPAYLRKDSSIWTAGSLSIKQSKHIGWIADYSREERRSQSDFVQHFRRKYGPHLPVWAATYVHTMGESGIRSSIPHWPNREIISRSFPI
;
A
#
# COMPACT_ATOMS: atom_id res chain seq x y z
N MET A 1 6.64 29.67 6.87
CA MET A 1 5.41 29.15 6.27
C MET A 1 5.27 29.27 4.76
N LEU A 2 5.29 30.45 4.10
CA LEU A 2 5.30 30.50 2.62
C LEU A 2 6.52 29.79 2.00
N ARG A 3 7.66 29.85 2.69
CA ARG A 3 8.87 29.06 2.39
C ARG A 3 8.73 27.56 2.67
N GLU A 4 7.77 27.13 3.48
CA GLU A 4 7.61 25.74 3.95
C GLU A 4 6.47 25.00 3.23
N CYS A 5 5.32 25.65 3.00
CA CYS A 5 4.16 25.05 2.34
C CYS A 5 4.18 25.24 0.82
N GLY A 6 4.93 26.21 0.31
CA GLY A 6 4.88 26.64 -1.09
C GLY A 6 3.65 27.48 -1.40
N TYR A 7 3.83 28.43 -2.33
CA TYR A 7 2.80 29.42 -2.72
C TYR A 7 1.49 28.76 -3.17
N PHE A 8 1.56 27.72 -4.01
CA PHE A 8 0.39 27.05 -4.57
C PHE A 8 -0.52 26.37 -3.55
N ARG A 9 0.05 25.75 -2.51
CA ARG A 9 -0.75 25.14 -1.44
C ARG A 9 -1.46 26.22 -0.65
N PHE A 10 -0.72 27.26 -0.27
CA PHE A 10 -1.26 28.39 0.47
C PHE A 10 -2.42 29.08 -0.27
N THR A 11 -2.26 29.38 -1.56
CA THR A 11 -3.31 30.02 -2.36
C THR A 11 -4.58 29.18 -2.44
N GLY A 12 -4.47 27.85 -2.43
CA GLY A 12 -5.62 26.96 -2.36
C GLY A 12 -6.44 27.14 -1.08
N TYR A 13 -5.77 27.27 0.08
CA TYR A 13 -6.48 27.53 1.34
C TYR A 13 -6.98 28.99 1.44
N ALA A 14 -6.22 29.94 0.91
CA ALA A 14 -6.62 31.35 0.88
C ALA A 14 -7.91 31.57 0.06
N TYR A 15 -8.13 30.76 -0.99
CA TYR A 15 -9.34 30.84 -1.82
C TYR A 15 -10.63 30.65 -1.01
N TYR A 16 -10.63 29.80 0.04
CA TYR A 16 -11.82 29.59 0.88
C TYR A 16 -12.22 30.82 1.71
N PHE A 17 -11.30 31.76 1.87
CA PHE A 17 -11.54 33.01 2.59
C PHE A 17 -11.87 34.18 1.67
N LYS A 18 -11.87 33.98 0.35
CA LYS A 18 -12.24 35.01 -0.62
C LYS A 18 -13.76 35.04 -0.82
N GLN A 19 -14.30 36.24 -0.95
CA GLN A 19 -15.67 36.51 -1.39
C GLN A 19 -15.61 37.53 -2.52
N ASP A 20 -16.15 37.17 -3.70
CA ASP A 20 -16.09 38.00 -4.91
C ASP A 20 -14.66 38.50 -5.25
N ASP A 21 -13.69 37.59 -5.15
CA ASP A 21 -12.24 37.81 -5.31
C ASP A 21 -11.53 38.66 -4.25
N ASP A 22 -12.26 39.29 -3.35
CA ASP A 22 -11.74 40.08 -2.24
C ASP A 22 -11.71 39.31 -0.92
N PHE A 23 -10.83 39.74 -0.01
CA PHE A 23 -10.80 39.21 1.36
C PHE A 23 -11.73 40.05 2.25
N PRO A 24 -12.77 39.45 2.86
CA PRO A 24 -13.64 40.16 3.78
C PRO A 24 -12.85 40.79 4.94
N PRO A 25 -13.30 41.94 5.48
CA PRO A 25 -12.69 42.58 6.63
C PRO A 25 -12.54 41.61 7.81
N GLY A 26 -11.34 41.54 8.40
CA GLY A 26 -11.04 40.63 9.50
C GLY A 26 -10.43 39.28 9.09
N THR A 27 -10.33 39.00 7.78
CA THR A 27 -9.54 37.85 7.30
C THR A 27 -8.06 38.11 7.55
N THR A 28 -7.42 37.26 8.34
CA THR A 28 -5.99 37.36 8.64
C THR A 28 -5.22 36.22 7.99
N PHE A 29 -3.94 36.49 7.68
CA PHE A 29 -3.02 35.44 7.25
C PHE A 29 -2.98 34.27 8.24
N GLY A 30 -3.05 34.57 9.56
CA GLY A 30 -3.06 33.56 10.63
C GLY A 30 -4.20 32.55 10.49
N GLN A 31 -5.41 32.97 10.13
CA GLN A 31 -6.55 32.06 9.95
C GLN A 31 -6.32 31.06 8.81
N ILE A 32 -5.73 31.51 7.71
CA ILE A 32 -5.40 30.63 6.57
C ILE A 32 -4.31 29.63 6.97
N VAL A 33 -3.32 30.09 7.74
CA VAL A 33 -2.27 29.26 8.33
C VAL A 33 -2.82 28.19 9.25
N ASP A 34 -3.76 28.55 10.11
CA ASP A 34 -4.35 27.63 11.07
C ASP A 34 -5.21 26.57 10.38
N LEU A 35 -5.97 26.95 9.34
CA LEU A 35 -6.70 26.00 8.50
C LEU A 35 -5.75 24.99 7.82
N TYR A 36 -4.64 25.47 7.26
CA TYR A 36 -3.62 24.60 6.67
C TYR A 36 -3.07 23.60 7.70
N LYS A 37 -2.66 24.08 8.88
CA LYS A 37 -2.08 23.23 9.93
C LYS A 37 -3.08 22.20 10.44
N PHE A 38 -4.35 22.60 10.57
CA PHE A 38 -5.42 21.70 10.93
C PHE A 38 -5.56 20.57 9.90
N ASP A 39 -5.68 20.89 8.61
CA ASP A 39 -5.79 19.90 7.54
C ASP A 39 -4.55 18.99 7.46
N GLU A 40 -3.35 19.55 7.63
CA GLU A 40 -2.12 18.78 7.71
C GLU A 40 -2.16 17.76 8.86
N SER A 41 -2.66 18.16 10.03
CA SER A 41 -2.78 17.28 11.19
C SER A 41 -3.80 16.16 10.97
N VAL A 42 -4.91 16.44 10.29
CA VAL A 42 -5.92 15.44 9.91
C VAL A 42 -5.33 14.45 8.91
N ARG A 43 -4.63 14.97 7.89
CA ARG A 43 -4.00 14.14 6.86
C ARG A 43 -2.97 13.19 7.45
N LYS A 44 -2.15 13.65 8.40
CA LYS A 44 -1.17 12.80 9.11
C LYS A 44 -1.85 11.64 9.82
N LYS A 45 -2.88 11.92 10.64
CA LYS A 45 -3.65 10.88 11.35
C LYS A 45 -4.36 9.91 10.41
N PHE A 46 -4.85 10.40 9.28
CA PHE A 46 -5.49 9.55 8.28
C PHE A 46 -4.49 8.57 7.63
N VAL A 47 -3.30 9.06 7.27
CA VAL A 47 -2.21 8.22 6.73
C VAL A 47 -1.77 7.18 7.75
N GLU A 48 -1.57 7.56 9.01
CA GLU A 48 -1.25 6.62 10.11
C GLU A 48 -2.33 5.52 10.25
N GLY A 49 -3.62 5.89 10.17
CA GLY A 49 -4.72 4.92 10.21
C GLY A 49 -4.72 3.98 9.01
N LEU A 50 -4.46 4.49 7.81
CA LEU A 50 -4.37 3.68 6.59
C LEU A 50 -3.20 2.70 6.63
N GLU A 51 -2.05 3.10 7.18
CA GLU A 51 -0.90 2.22 7.35
C GLU A 51 -1.22 1.02 8.24
N MET A 52 -1.92 1.27 9.36
CA MET A 52 -2.35 0.21 10.26
C MET A 52 -3.29 -0.79 9.55
N ILE A 53 -4.26 -0.28 8.79
CA ILE A 53 -5.18 -1.11 8.00
C ILE A 53 -4.42 -1.91 6.93
N GLU A 54 -3.46 -1.28 6.25
CA GLU A 54 -2.64 -1.93 5.21
C GLU A 54 -1.81 -3.08 5.78
N VAL A 55 -1.13 -2.85 6.91
CA VAL A 55 -0.33 -3.88 7.59
C VAL A 55 -1.23 -5.04 8.05
N TRP A 56 -2.41 -4.73 8.62
CA TRP A 56 -3.36 -5.74 9.04
C TRP A 56 -3.87 -6.57 7.85
N LEU A 57 -4.35 -5.93 6.78
CA LEU A 57 -4.84 -6.60 5.57
C LEU A 57 -3.77 -7.52 4.97
N ARG A 58 -2.54 -7.01 4.89
CA ARG A 58 -1.38 -7.77 4.41
C ARG A 58 -1.15 -9.02 5.23
N SER A 59 -1.10 -8.88 6.56
CA SER A 59 -0.91 -10.01 7.47
C SER A 59 -2.01 -11.05 7.30
N GLN A 60 -3.27 -10.63 7.25
CA GLN A 60 -4.40 -11.53 7.05
C GLN A 60 -4.34 -12.25 5.70
N LEU A 61 -4.03 -11.54 4.62
CA LEU A 61 -3.94 -12.12 3.27
C LEU A 61 -2.79 -13.13 3.18
N SER A 62 -1.62 -12.75 3.67
CA SER A 62 -0.43 -13.60 3.67
C SER A 62 -0.61 -14.85 4.52
N ASN A 63 -1.22 -14.74 5.71
CA ASN A 63 -1.50 -15.90 6.56
C ASN A 63 -2.52 -16.84 5.92
N ARG A 64 -3.64 -16.31 5.40
CA ARG A 64 -4.68 -17.13 4.78
C ARG A 64 -4.19 -17.87 3.55
N LEU A 65 -3.46 -17.19 2.66
CA LEU A 65 -2.94 -17.82 1.44
C LEU A 65 -1.72 -18.70 1.73
N GLY A 66 -0.84 -18.26 2.62
CA GLY A 66 0.38 -18.99 3.00
C GLY A 66 0.08 -20.31 3.70
N PHE A 67 -1.03 -20.38 4.46
CA PHE A 67 -1.52 -21.62 5.05
C PHE A 67 -1.71 -22.74 4.02
N TYR A 68 -2.19 -22.41 2.82
CA TYR A 68 -2.40 -23.40 1.76
C TYR A 68 -1.14 -23.67 0.95
N HIS A 69 -0.45 -22.60 0.54
CA HIS A 69 0.76 -22.73 -0.27
C HIS A 69 1.58 -21.42 -0.25
N PRO A 70 2.92 -21.46 -0.13
CA PRO A 70 3.77 -20.26 -0.16
C PRO A 70 3.55 -19.40 -1.41
N PHE A 71 3.27 -20.01 -2.56
CA PHE A 71 3.00 -19.31 -3.82
C PHE A 71 1.51 -19.32 -4.22
N ALA A 72 0.59 -19.47 -3.27
CA ALA A 72 -0.84 -19.55 -3.53
C ALA A 72 -1.39 -18.39 -4.38
N HIS A 73 -0.85 -17.17 -4.21
CA HIS A 73 -1.22 -16.00 -5.02
C HIS A 73 -0.95 -16.18 -6.53
N ARG A 74 0.02 -17.02 -6.92
CA ARG A 74 0.36 -17.34 -8.32
C ARG A 74 -0.49 -18.44 -8.92
N ILE A 75 -1.21 -19.20 -8.08
CA ILE A 75 -1.91 -20.40 -8.50
C ILE A 75 -3.43 -20.13 -8.38
N PRO A 76 -4.16 -20.04 -9.51
CA PRO A 76 -5.57 -19.68 -9.50
C PRO A 76 -6.44 -20.57 -8.60
N ALA A 77 -6.06 -21.84 -8.43
CA ALA A 77 -6.80 -22.81 -7.62
C ALA A 77 -6.97 -22.36 -6.15
N TYR A 78 -5.99 -21.69 -5.56
CA TYR A 78 -6.05 -21.24 -4.15
C TYR A 78 -6.79 -19.91 -3.96
N LEU A 79 -7.15 -19.22 -5.05
CA LEU A 79 -7.85 -17.93 -5.02
C LEU A 79 -9.36 -18.07 -5.27
N ARG A 80 -9.84 -19.28 -5.54
CA ARG A 80 -11.25 -19.55 -5.81
C ARG A 80 -11.95 -19.92 -4.50
N LYS A 81 -12.92 -19.08 -4.11
CA LYS A 81 -13.79 -19.35 -2.96
C LYS A 81 -14.87 -20.40 -3.26
N ASP A 82 -15.13 -20.68 -4.54
CA ASP A 82 -16.30 -21.45 -4.95
C ASP A 82 -16.02 -22.40 -6.12
N SER A 83 -16.24 -23.68 -5.89
CA SER A 83 -16.39 -24.71 -6.92
C SER A 83 -17.78 -24.68 -7.58
N SER A 84 -18.66 -23.73 -7.21
CA SER A 84 -20.08 -23.70 -7.62
C SER A 84 -20.50 -22.58 -8.58
N ILE A 85 -19.63 -22.13 -9.50
CA ILE A 85 -20.07 -21.29 -10.64
C ILE A 85 -19.59 -21.91 -11.94
N TRP A 86 -20.29 -22.98 -12.33
CA TRP A 86 -20.21 -23.63 -13.63
C TRP A 86 -21.06 -22.85 -14.64
N THR A 87 -20.48 -21.81 -15.23
CA THR A 87 -20.85 -21.39 -16.59
C THR A 87 -19.55 -21.24 -17.37
N ALA A 88 -19.39 -22.07 -18.40
CA ALA A 88 -18.17 -22.16 -19.21
C ALA A 88 -17.70 -20.80 -19.77
N GLY A 89 -18.62 -19.83 -19.94
CA GLY A 89 -18.30 -18.45 -20.33
C GLY A 89 -17.67 -17.56 -19.24
N SER A 90 -17.94 -17.81 -17.95
CA SER A 90 -17.42 -17.00 -16.84
C SER A 90 -16.00 -17.41 -16.40
N LEU A 91 -15.64 -18.70 -16.60
CA LEU A 91 -14.32 -19.22 -16.26
C LEU A 91 -13.20 -18.56 -17.07
N SER A 92 -13.40 -18.40 -18.39
CA SER A 92 -12.42 -17.79 -19.30
C SER A 92 -12.08 -16.34 -18.89
N ILE A 93 -13.09 -15.56 -18.53
CA ILE A 93 -12.93 -14.14 -18.17
C ILE A 93 -12.28 -13.96 -16.77
N LYS A 94 -12.59 -14.83 -15.80
CA LYS A 94 -11.96 -14.75 -14.46
C LYS A 94 -10.51 -15.26 -14.48
N GLN A 95 -10.22 -16.29 -15.27
CA GLN A 95 -8.85 -16.72 -15.53
C GLN A 95 -8.06 -15.63 -16.26
N SER A 96 -8.66 -14.94 -17.25
CA SER A 96 -7.98 -13.86 -17.96
C SER A 96 -7.61 -12.68 -17.04
N LYS A 97 -8.48 -12.32 -16.08
CA LYS A 97 -8.17 -11.28 -15.07
C LYS A 97 -7.05 -11.68 -14.12
N HIS A 98 -7.03 -12.91 -13.63
CA HIS A 98 -5.94 -13.39 -12.78
C HIS A 98 -4.62 -13.48 -13.55
N ILE A 99 -4.66 -13.93 -14.81
CA ILE A 99 -3.49 -13.95 -15.70
C ILE A 99 -2.96 -12.53 -15.92
N GLY A 100 -3.84 -11.57 -16.21
CA GLY A 100 -3.47 -10.15 -16.35
C GLY A 100 -2.82 -9.61 -15.07
N TRP A 101 -3.46 -9.85 -13.92
CA TRP A 101 -2.91 -9.45 -12.62
C TRP A 101 -1.55 -10.10 -12.34
N ILE A 102 -1.35 -11.38 -12.65
CA ILE A 102 -0.06 -12.07 -12.50
C ILE A 102 1.00 -11.48 -13.42
N ALA A 103 0.63 -11.09 -14.64
CA ALA A 103 1.56 -10.45 -15.57
C ALA A 103 2.02 -9.09 -15.03
N ASP A 104 1.09 -8.30 -14.48
CA ASP A 104 1.38 -7.02 -13.82
C ASP A 104 2.25 -7.20 -12.58
N TYR A 105 1.83 -8.08 -11.68
CA TYR A 105 2.57 -8.45 -10.48
C TYR A 105 3.99 -8.92 -10.82
N SER A 106 4.14 -9.81 -11.80
CA SER A 106 5.46 -10.33 -12.21
C SER A 106 6.36 -9.26 -12.83
N ARG A 107 5.79 -8.20 -13.40
CA ARG A 107 6.56 -7.04 -13.88
C ARG A 107 7.05 -6.21 -12.71
N GLU A 108 6.20 -5.93 -11.74
CA GLU A 108 6.53 -5.13 -10.55
C GLU A 108 7.49 -5.88 -9.63
N GLU A 109 7.27 -7.17 -9.40
CA GLU A 109 8.19 -8.07 -8.70
C GLU A 109 9.58 -7.94 -9.33
N ARG A 110 9.72 -8.18 -10.64
CA ARG A 110 11.02 -8.06 -11.34
C ARG A 110 11.66 -6.69 -11.20
N ARG A 111 10.87 -5.60 -11.21
CA ARG A 111 11.37 -4.23 -11.05
C ARG A 111 11.83 -3.94 -9.63
N SER A 112 11.28 -4.60 -8.61
CA SER A 112 11.64 -4.37 -7.22
C SER A 112 13.12 -4.70 -6.95
N GLN A 113 13.84 -3.69 -6.46
CA GLN A 113 15.27 -3.73 -6.09
C GLN A 113 15.49 -3.71 -4.57
N SER A 114 14.45 -3.86 -3.76
CA SER A 114 14.60 -3.83 -2.30
C SER A 114 15.57 -4.93 -1.82
N ASP A 115 16.38 -4.63 -0.81
CA ASP A 115 17.45 -5.53 -0.34
C ASP A 115 16.95 -6.93 0.01
N PHE A 116 15.75 -7.02 0.60
CA PHE A 116 15.13 -8.30 0.94
C PHE A 116 14.78 -9.13 -0.30
N VAL A 117 14.34 -8.49 -1.39
CA VAL A 117 13.99 -9.16 -2.65
C VAL A 117 15.26 -9.71 -3.29
N GLN A 118 16.32 -8.90 -3.35
CA GLN A 118 17.60 -9.34 -3.89
C GLN A 118 18.21 -10.49 -3.07
N HIS A 119 18.16 -10.39 -1.74
CA HIS A 119 18.60 -11.47 -0.84
C HIS A 119 17.79 -12.75 -1.06
N PHE A 120 16.46 -12.65 -1.10
CA PHE A 120 15.58 -13.80 -1.32
C PHE A 120 15.87 -14.48 -2.66
N ARG A 121 16.00 -13.69 -3.74
CA ARG A 121 16.30 -14.20 -5.08
C ARG A 121 17.57 -15.01 -5.17
N ARG A 122 18.63 -14.50 -4.55
CA ARG A 122 19.94 -15.17 -4.53
C ARG A 122 19.90 -16.50 -3.77
N LYS A 123 19.07 -16.61 -2.72
CA LYS A 123 19.07 -17.76 -1.81
C LYS A 123 18.01 -18.82 -2.14
N TYR A 124 16.82 -18.41 -2.57
CA TYR A 124 15.65 -19.29 -2.67
C TYR A 124 15.00 -19.34 -4.05
N GLY A 125 15.25 -18.34 -4.91
CA GLY A 125 14.76 -18.34 -6.29
C GLY A 125 13.99 -17.08 -6.71
N PRO A 126 13.56 -17.00 -7.97
CA PRO A 126 13.17 -15.75 -8.62
C PRO A 126 11.85 -15.15 -8.09
N HIS A 127 10.96 -15.99 -7.57
CA HIS A 127 9.61 -15.62 -7.15
C HIS A 127 9.50 -15.55 -5.63
N LEU A 128 8.82 -14.51 -5.16
CA LEU A 128 8.58 -14.26 -3.75
C LEU A 128 7.38 -15.06 -3.26
N PRO A 129 7.45 -15.65 -2.06
CA PRO A 129 6.30 -16.26 -1.41
C PRO A 129 5.30 -15.17 -0.97
N VAL A 130 4.06 -15.55 -0.69
CA VAL A 130 2.93 -14.63 -0.50
C VAL A 130 3.12 -13.62 0.63
N TRP A 131 3.87 -13.96 1.68
CA TRP A 131 4.21 -13.02 2.76
C TRP A 131 5.25 -11.98 2.35
N ALA A 132 6.12 -12.27 1.38
CA ALA A 132 7.08 -11.31 0.83
C ALA A 132 6.50 -10.55 -0.36
N ALA A 133 5.63 -11.21 -1.14
CA ALA A 133 4.99 -10.69 -2.33
C ALA A 133 4.14 -9.45 -2.05
N THR A 134 3.46 -9.41 -0.91
CA THR A 134 2.60 -8.30 -0.49
C THR A 134 3.37 -7.02 -0.16
N TYR A 135 4.70 -7.07 -0.07
CA TYR A 135 5.54 -5.90 0.18
C TYR A 135 6.09 -5.26 -1.10
N VAL A 136 5.86 -5.86 -2.27
CA VAL A 136 6.38 -5.36 -3.57
C VAL A 136 5.71 -4.06 -4.04
N HIS A 137 4.48 -3.78 -3.60
CA HIS A 137 3.66 -2.65 -4.09
C HIS A 137 3.31 -1.63 -3.00
N THR A 138 4.15 -1.46 -1.98
CA THR A 138 3.75 -0.67 -0.81
C THR A 138 3.49 0.79 -1.19
N MET A 139 2.31 1.30 -0.86
CA MET A 139 1.84 2.65 -1.24
C MET A 139 2.73 3.79 -0.67
N GLY A 140 3.57 3.50 0.33
CA GLY A 140 4.40 4.48 1.03
C GLY A 140 5.90 4.17 1.08
N GLU A 141 6.44 3.35 0.18
CA GLU A 141 7.77 2.71 0.35
C GLU A 141 8.99 3.67 0.43
N SER A 142 8.87 4.98 0.19
CA SER A 142 10.01 5.91 0.31
C SER A 142 10.02 6.85 1.52
N GLY A 143 8.91 7.01 2.26
CA GLY A 143 8.81 8.07 3.28
C GLY A 143 8.75 7.62 4.72
N ILE A 144 8.01 6.54 5.00
CA ILE A 144 7.53 6.23 6.36
C ILE A 144 8.20 4.98 6.93
N ARG A 145 8.81 4.16 6.07
CA ARG A 145 9.51 2.94 6.49
C ARG A 145 10.81 3.20 7.25
N SER A 146 11.40 4.40 7.14
CA SER A 146 12.62 4.78 7.86
C SER A 146 12.37 5.20 9.31
N SER A 147 11.13 5.50 9.70
CA SER A 147 10.77 5.98 11.05
C SER A 147 10.23 4.88 11.97
N ILE A 148 9.94 3.69 11.47
CA ILE A 148 9.54 2.52 12.29
C ILE A 148 10.81 1.72 12.60
N PRO A 149 11.23 1.61 13.88
CA PRO A 149 12.40 0.82 14.24
C PRO A 149 12.15 -0.65 13.87
N HIS A 150 13.23 -1.32 13.48
CA HIS A 150 13.36 -2.74 13.15
C HIS A 150 12.10 -3.60 13.41
N TRP A 151 11.60 -4.29 12.37
CA TRP A 151 10.58 -5.32 12.57
C TRP A 151 11.09 -6.36 13.59
N PRO A 152 10.42 -6.56 14.74
CA PRO A 152 10.75 -7.65 15.61
C PRO A 152 10.29 -8.95 14.94
N ASN A 153 11.15 -9.95 14.98
CA ASN A 153 10.94 -11.33 14.55
C ASN A 153 10.96 -11.65 13.05
N ARG A 154 12.19 -11.82 12.56
CA ARG A 154 12.49 -12.73 11.44
C ARG A 154 12.10 -14.19 11.73
N GLU A 155 11.91 -14.56 13.00
CA GLU A 155 11.72 -15.96 13.45
C GLU A 155 10.26 -16.43 13.50
N ILE A 156 9.29 -15.53 13.66
CA ILE A 156 7.87 -15.95 13.82
C ILE A 156 7.33 -16.49 12.49
N ILE A 157 7.68 -15.87 11.36
CA ILE A 157 7.22 -16.34 10.05
C ILE A 157 7.93 -17.64 9.65
N SER A 158 9.21 -17.84 10.03
CA SER A 158 9.92 -19.10 9.73
C SER A 158 9.51 -20.27 10.62
N ARG A 159 8.96 -20.02 11.82
CA ARG A 159 8.51 -21.09 12.74
C ARG A 159 7.09 -21.57 12.45
N SER A 160 6.23 -20.74 11.89
CA SER A 160 4.84 -21.11 11.57
C SER A 160 4.67 -21.82 10.22
N PHE A 161 5.70 -21.82 9.38
CA PHE A 161 5.71 -22.53 8.11
C PHE A 161 6.94 -23.44 8.06
N PRO A 162 6.81 -24.74 8.36
CA PRO A 162 7.91 -25.68 8.12
C PRO A 162 8.13 -25.73 6.60
N ILE A 163 9.36 -25.38 6.20
CA ILE A 163 9.88 -25.61 4.85
C ILE A 163 10.06 -27.12 4.67
#